data_AF-A0A0P9CFW8-F1
#
_entry.id   AF-A0A0P9CFW8-F1
#
_cell.length_a   1.000
_cell.length_b   1.000
_cell.length_c   1.000
_cell.angle_alpha   90.00
_cell.angle_beta   90.00
_cell.angle_gamma   90.00
#
_symmetry.space_group_name_H-M   'P 1'
#
loop_
_entity.id
_entity.type
_entity.pdbx_description
1 polymer ?
#
loop_
_entity_poly.entity_id
_entity_poly.type
_entity_poly.pdbx_seq_one_letter_code
_entity_poly.pdbx_strand_id
1 'polypeptide(L)'
;MIIVLNGVSSSGKSSVARACQDAWATPLLHIGVDTFIDTLPERFCGEGHEARYGLQFVRIQTPAGPATEIRQGPYAKRLFAGMVGAIGALA
;
A
#
# COMPACT_ATOMS: atom_id res chain seq x y z
N MET A 1 6.31 6.06 18.84
CA MET A 1 4.98 5.42 19.06
C MET A 1 4.38 5.15 17.69
N ILE A 2 3.88 3.93 17.42
CA ILE A 2 3.33 3.57 16.10
C ILE A 2 1.84 3.29 16.23
N ILE A 3 1.04 3.90 15.36
CA ILE A 3 -0.40 3.62 15.21
C ILE A 3 -0.60 2.97 13.84
N VAL A 4 -1.22 1.79 13.82
CA VAL A 4 -1.50 1.05 12.58
C VAL A 4 -2.99 1.11 12.26
N LEU A 5 -3.34 1.69 11.11
CA LEU A 5 -4.71 1.73 10.60
C LEU A 5 -4.90 0.64 9.54
N ASN A 6 -5.71 -0.38 9.85
CA ASN A 6 -6.04 -1.46 8.93
C ASN A 6 -7.54 -1.48 8.61
N GLY A 7 -7.88 -1.65 7.33
CA GLY A 7 -9.25 -1.61 6.84
C GLY A 7 -9.29 -1.73 5.32
N VAL A 8 -10.45 -2.13 4.78
CA VAL A 8 -10.65 -2.31 3.34
C VAL A 8 -10.37 -1.02 2.54
N SER A 9 -10.14 -1.15 1.23
CA SER A 9 -10.00 0.03 0.37
C SER A 9 -11.18 0.99 0.57
N SER A 10 -10.90 2.29 0.62
CA SER A 10 -11.90 3.35 0.86
C SER A 10 -12.64 3.30 2.21
N SER A 11 -12.19 2.54 3.22
CA SER A 11 -12.80 2.51 4.56
C SER A 11 -12.58 3.77 5.41
N GLY A 12 -12.02 4.86 4.86
CA GLY A 12 -11.76 6.11 5.58
C GLY A 12 -10.43 6.18 6.36
N LYS A 13 -9.49 5.25 6.15
CA LYS A 13 -8.19 5.22 6.86
C LYS A 13 -7.44 6.56 6.78
N SER A 14 -7.34 7.15 5.59
CA SER A 14 -6.65 8.43 5.39
C SER A 14 -7.32 9.59 6.11
N SER A 15 -8.66 9.58 6.20
CA SER A 15 -9.42 10.57 6.96
C SER A 15 -9.15 10.45 8.46
N VAL A 16 -9.11 9.22 8.99
CA VAL A 16 -8.76 8.96 10.40
C VAL A 16 -7.32 9.39 10.67
N ALA A 17 -6.36 9.05 9.80
CA ALA A 17 -4.97 9.45 9.95
C ALA A 17 -4.82 10.97 10.04
N ARG A 18 -5.53 11.72 9.18
CA ARG A 18 -5.51 13.19 9.19
C ARG A 18 -6.14 13.76 10.46
N ALA A 19 -7.28 13.23 10.90
CA ALA A 19 -7.90 13.62 12.15
C ALA A 19 -6.99 13.36 13.36
N CYS A 20 -6.24 12.24 13.36
CA CYS A 20 -5.23 11.98 14.39
C CYS A 20 -4.09 13.01 14.34
N GLN A 21 -3.58 13.35 13.15
CA GLN A 21 -2.55 14.39 13.02
C GLN A 21 -3.00 15.74 13.57
N ASP A 22 -4.25 16.14 13.29
CA ASP A 22 -4.81 17.42 13.75
C ASP A 22 -5.05 17.45 15.27
N ALA A 23 -5.35 16.30 15.88
CA ALA A 23 -5.65 16.18 17.30
C ALA A 23 -4.43 15.98 18.20
N TRP A 24 -3.28 15.57 17.65
CA TRP A 24 -2.10 15.21 18.44
C TRP A 24 -1.23 16.42 18.80
N ALA A 25 -0.67 16.44 20.01
CA ALA A 25 0.17 17.54 20.48
C ALA A 25 1.55 17.60 19.79
N THR A 26 2.00 16.48 19.21
CA THR A 26 3.27 16.37 18.47
C THR A 26 3.01 15.79 17.08
N PRO A 27 3.89 16.06 16.09
CA PRO A 27 3.68 15.57 14.73
C PRO A 27 3.56 14.05 14.66
N LEU A 28 2.48 13.56 14.06
CA LEU A 28 2.36 12.17 13.61
C LEU A 28 2.70 12.10 12.12
N LEU A 29 3.68 11.28 11.74
CA LEU A 29 4.03 11.06 10.34
C LEU A 29 3.06 10.02 9.73
N HIS A 30 2.27 10.45 8.75
CA HIS A 30 1.36 9.55 8.05
C HIS A 30 2.06 8.90 6.85
N ILE A 31 2.15 7.57 6.89
CA ILE A 31 2.77 6.75 5.86
C ILE A 31 1.80 5.61 5.54
N GLY A 32 1.45 5.47 4.26
CA GLY A 32 0.53 4.43 3.78
C GLY A 32 1.16 3.56 2.71
N VAL A 33 0.56 2.39 2.46
CA VAL A 33 0.96 1.52 1.34
C VAL A 33 0.84 2.25 0.00
N ASP A 34 -0.21 3.07 -0.16
CA ASP A 34 -0.46 3.86 -1.37
C ASP A 34 0.67 4.86 -1.62
N THR A 35 1.21 5.50 -0.58
CA THR A 35 2.35 6.43 -0.68
C THR A 35 3.58 5.78 -1.31
N PHE A 36 3.83 4.49 -1.05
CA PHE A 36 4.92 3.77 -1.68
C PHE A 36 4.56 3.29 -3.08
N ILE A 37 3.35 2.76 -3.27
CA ILE A 37 2.89 2.30 -4.59
C ILE A 37 2.94 3.44 -5.61
N ASP A 38 2.58 4.66 -5.23
CA ASP A 38 2.62 5.86 -6.10
C ASP A 38 4.03 6.22 -6.60
N THR A 39 5.10 5.69 -5.97
CA THR A 39 6.48 5.86 -6.45
C THR A 39 6.84 4.92 -7.59
N LEU A 40 6.02 3.88 -7.83
CA LEU A 40 6.22 2.93 -8.90
C LEU A 40 5.67 3.52 -10.21
N PRO A 41 6.43 3.49 -11.33
CA PRO A 41 5.89 3.96 -12.60
C PRO A 41 4.65 3.18 -13.00
N GLU A 42 3.64 3.86 -13.54
CA GLU A 42 2.29 3.31 -13.79
C GLU A 42 2.29 1.97 -14.56
N ARG A 43 3.16 1.82 -15.56
CA ARG A 43 3.29 0.56 -16.33
C ARG A 43 3.67 -0.69 -15.51
N PHE A 44 4.21 -0.50 -14.31
CA PHE A 44 4.55 -1.57 -13.38
C PHE A 44 3.47 -1.85 -12.32
N CYS A 45 2.31 -1.18 -12.37
CA CYS A 45 1.17 -1.40 -11.48
C CYS A 45 -0.12 -1.67 -12.27
N GLY A 46 -0.88 -2.70 -11.91
CA GLY A 46 -2.17 -3.02 -12.55
C GLY A 46 -2.12 -4.25 -13.46
N GLU A 47 -2.89 -4.26 -14.56
CA GLU A 47 -3.12 -5.46 -15.38
C GLU A 47 -2.11 -5.64 -16.54
N GLY A 48 -1.22 -4.65 -16.77
CA GLY A 48 -0.27 -4.65 -17.88
C GLY A 48 0.81 -5.74 -17.81
N HIS A 49 1.44 -6.04 -18.96
CA HIS A 49 2.50 -7.05 -19.05
C HIS A 49 3.71 -6.71 -18.14
N GLU A 50 4.11 -5.44 -18.09
CA GLU A 50 5.24 -5.01 -17.25
C GLU A 50 4.91 -5.05 -15.75
N ALA A 51 3.63 -5.01 -15.36
CA ALA A 51 3.20 -5.08 -13.97
C ALA A 51 3.64 -6.36 -13.26
N ARG A 52 3.94 -7.44 -14.00
CA ARG A 52 4.54 -8.67 -13.45
C ARG A 52 5.87 -8.45 -12.72
N TYR A 53 6.59 -7.37 -13.05
CA TYR A 53 7.82 -6.99 -12.35
C TYR A 53 7.57 -6.09 -11.13
N GLY A 54 6.42 -5.41 -11.10
CA GLY A 54 5.95 -4.57 -10.01
C GLY A 54 4.77 -5.19 -9.26
N LEU A 55 3.61 -4.53 -9.26
CA LEU A 55 2.40 -4.98 -8.58
C LEU A 55 1.31 -5.34 -9.62
N GLN A 56 1.14 -6.63 -9.90
CA GLN A 56 0.24 -7.09 -10.95
C GLN A 56 -1.14 -7.46 -10.40
N PHE A 57 -2.19 -7.02 -11.08
CA PHE A 57 -3.56 -7.42 -10.80
C PHE A 57 -3.97 -8.50 -11.80
N VAL A 58 -4.28 -9.70 -11.29
CA VAL A 58 -4.65 -10.85 -12.12
C VAL A 58 -6.07 -11.26 -11.78
N ARG A 59 -6.94 -11.26 -12.78
CA ARG A 59 -8.30 -11.77 -12.62
C ARG A 59 -8.25 -13.29 -12.53
N ILE A 60 -8.81 -13.82 -11.47
CA ILE A 60 -8.87 -15.26 -11.19
C ILE A 60 -10.32 -15.69 -10.98
N GLN A 61 -10.63 -16.94 -11.32
CA GLN A 61 -11.90 -17.56 -10.97
C GLN A 61 -11.71 -18.35 -9.68
N THR A 62 -12.55 -18.08 -8.68
CA THR A 62 -12.58 -18.84 -7.43
C THR A 62 -13.91 -19.60 -7.32
N PRO A 63 -14.02 -20.60 -6.42
CA PRO A 63 -15.31 -21.26 -6.14
C PRO A 63 -16.41 -20.30 -5.68
N ALA A 64 -16.03 -19.15 -5.07
CA ALA A 64 -16.97 -18.12 -4.60
C ALA A 64 -17.32 -17.08 -5.68
N GLY A 65 -16.71 -17.15 -6.87
CA GLY A 65 -16.89 -16.18 -7.95
C GLY A 65 -15.59 -15.57 -8.47
N PRO A 66 -15.68 -14.61 -9.40
CA PRO A 66 -14.51 -13.90 -9.91
C PRO A 66 -13.84 -13.06 -8.82
N ALA A 67 -12.52 -13.08 -8.77
CA ALA A 67 -11.71 -12.29 -7.84
C ALA A 67 -10.50 -11.67 -8.54
N THR A 68 -9.87 -10.70 -7.89
CA THR A 68 -8.60 -10.13 -8.34
C THR A 68 -7.51 -10.54 -7.36
N GLU A 69 -6.52 -11.25 -7.86
CA GLU A 69 -5.31 -11.60 -7.12
C GLU A 69 -4.25 -10.51 -7.36
N ILE A 70 -3.66 -10.00 -6.28
CA ILE A 70 -2.54 -9.07 -6.35
C ILE A 70 -1.25 -9.87 -6.24
N ARG A 71 -0.45 -9.89 -7.30
CA ARG A 71 0.84 -10.58 -7.37
C ARG A 71 2.00 -9.60 -7.26
N GLN A 72 3.01 -9.95 -6.47
CA GLN A 72 4.18 -9.12 -6.23
C GLN A 72 5.39 -9.60 -7.03
N GLY A 73 5.84 -8.77 -7.96
CA GLY A 73 7.10 -8.90 -8.67
C GLY A 73 8.31 -8.41 -7.84
N PRO A 74 9.54 -8.53 -8.37
CA PRO A 74 10.77 -8.12 -7.68
C PRO A 74 10.79 -6.65 -7.25
N TYR A 75 10.24 -5.72 -8.04
CA TYR A 75 10.21 -4.31 -7.67
C TYR A 75 9.21 -4.02 -6.54
N ALA A 76 8.02 -4.63 -6.56
CA ALA A 76 7.06 -4.50 -5.45
C ALA A 76 7.61 -5.09 -4.15
N LYS A 77 8.28 -6.25 -4.20
CA LYS A 77 8.94 -6.84 -3.02
C LYS A 77 9.97 -5.91 -2.41
N ARG A 78 10.83 -5.29 -3.23
CA ARG A 78 11.82 -4.31 -2.78
C ARG A 78 11.17 -3.05 -2.20
N LEU A 79 10.12 -2.57 -2.85
CA LEU A 79 9.33 -1.42 -2.40
C LEU A 79 8.73 -1.66 -1.01
N PHE A 80 8.09 -2.81 -0.79
CA PHE A 80 7.53 -3.14 0.53
C PHE A 80 8.59 -3.38 1.60
N ALA A 81 9.74 -3.97 1.24
CA ALA A 81 10.87 -4.08 2.17
C ALA A 81 11.41 -2.69 2.56
N GLY A 82 11.52 -1.78 1.59
CA GLY A 82 11.89 -0.38 1.82
C GLY A 82 10.88 0.36 2.70
N MET A 83 9.58 0.11 2.52
CA MET A 83 8.52 0.66 3.38
C MET A 83 8.72 0.27 4.85
N VAL A 84 8.99 -1.01 5.13
CA VAL A 84 9.25 -1.47 6.51
C VAL A 84 10.49 -0.79 7.09
N GLY A 85 11.57 -0.66 6.30
CA GLY A 85 12.77 0.05 6.73
C GLY A 85 12.53 1.54 7.02
N ALA A 86 11.76 2.22 6.18
CA ALA A 86 11.39 3.62 6.36
C ALA A 86 10.53 3.82 7.62
N ILE A 87 9.55 2.95 7.87
CA ILE A 87 8.76 2.98 9.12
C ILE A 87 9.69 2.85 10.33
N GLY A 88 10.63 1.90 10.31
CA GLY A 88 11.59 1.72 11.40
C GLY A 88 12.49 2.93 11.65
N ALA A 89 12.87 3.67 10.60
CA ALA A 89 13.68 4.88 10.73
C ALA A 89 12.89 6.10 11.25
N LEU A 90 11.56 6.06 11.21
CA LEU A 90 10.68 7.20 11.53
C LEU A 90 9.92 7.01 12.86
N ALA A 91 10.08 5.87 13.54
CA ALA A 91 9.28 5.44 14.69
C ALA A 91 9.86 5.75 16.08
#